data_AF-A0A848YI02-F1
#
_entry.id   AF-A0A848YI02-F1
#
_cell.length_a   1.000
_cell.length_b   1.000
_cell.length_c   1.000
_cell.angle_alpha   90.00
_cell.angle_beta   90.00
_cell.angle_gamma   90.00
#
_symmetry.space_group_name_H-M   'P 1'
#
loop_
_entity.id
_entity.type
_entity.pdbx_description
1 polymer ?
#
loop_
_entity_poly.entity_id
_entity_poly.type
_entity_poly.pdbx_seq_one_letter_code
_entity_poly.pdbx_strand_id
1 'polypeptide(L)'
;ANDDRLQVSDANFLMVDGGSGQDTLVLDETDLDFTTVNLARFASIEAIDLKEGGPVSIKLGLASIAALSETGNDDLDAVLDTLLGAANAPDESLVVSGGAGDAVELAPSAEGEWYLTNTEAFADHDIYTFQTNTGSVLAAVAIDDDVNVTGANVPS
;
A
#
# COMPACT_ATOMS: atom_id res chain seq x y z
N ALA A 1 5.16 14.12 -16.23
CA ALA A 1 5.11 13.35 -14.99
C ALA A 1 5.97 14.11 -13.99
N ASN A 2 5.34 14.58 -12.92
CA ASN A 2 6.02 15.10 -11.75
C ASN A 2 5.52 14.25 -10.60
N ASP A 3 6.40 13.87 -9.69
CA ASP A 3 6.03 13.11 -8.50
C ASP A 3 5.49 14.11 -7.47
N ASP A 4 4.21 14.01 -7.15
CA ASP A 4 3.51 14.94 -6.26
C ASP A 4 3.38 14.37 -4.83
N ARG A 5 3.39 15.27 -3.83
CA ARG A 5 3.13 14.95 -2.42
C ARG A 5 1.85 15.64 -1.98
N LEU A 6 0.83 14.86 -1.65
CA LEU A 6 -0.51 15.32 -1.32
C LEU A 6 -0.81 15.04 0.15
N GLN A 7 -0.83 16.10 0.98
CA GLN A 7 -1.10 15.97 2.40
C GLN A 7 -2.58 16.14 2.71
N VAL A 8 -3.12 15.24 3.53
CA VAL A 8 -4.47 15.33 4.11
C VAL A 8 -4.37 15.34 5.62
N SER A 9 -5.02 16.34 6.22
CA SER A 9 -5.03 16.57 7.67
C SER A 9 -6.32 16.13 8.35
N ASP A 10 -7.31 15.64 7.59
CA ASP A 10 -8.53 15.04 8.13
C ASP A 10 -9.23 14.13 7.10
N ALA A 11 -10.05 13.19 7.58
CA ALA A 11 -10.78 12.22 6.75
C ALA A 11 -11.96 12.78 5.93
N ASN A 12 -12.29 14.07 6.04
CA ASN A 12 -13.37 14.75 5.30
C ASN A 12 -12.89 15.49 4.05
N PHE A 13 -11.65 15.25 3.60
CA PHE A 13 -11.16 15.78 2.33
C PHE A 13 -12.09 15.46 1.15
N LEU A 14 -12.09 16.34 0.15
CA LEU A 14 -12.99 16.24 -1.00
C LEU A 14 -12.48 15.24 -2.04
N MET A 15 -11.21 15.35 -2.42
CA MET A 15 -10.53 14.54 -3.42
C MET A 15 -9.01 14.63 -3.21
N VAL A 16 -8.31 13.53 -3.48
CA VAL A 16 -6.86 13.42 -3.65
C VAL A 16 -6.64 12.76 -5.01
N ASP A 17 -5.86 13.41 -5.87
CA ASP A 17 -5.55 12.94 -7.23
C ASP A 17 -4.11 13.36 -7.55
N GLY A 18 -3.20 12.39 -7.65
CA GLY A 18 -1.79 12.63 -7.99
C GLY A 18 -1.55 12.93 -9.47
N GLY A 19 -2.44 12.47 -10.34
CA GLY A 19 -2.29 12.62 -11.77
C GLY A 19 -1.22 11.70 -12.35
N SER A 20 -0.06 12.24 -12.71
CA SER A 20 0.95 11.48 -13.47
C SER A 20 2.33 11.59 -12.83
N GLY A 21 2.94 10.45 -12.52
CA GLY A 21 4.19 10.37 -11.77
C GLY A 21 4.06 9.24 -10.76
N GLN A 22 5.00 9.18 -9.82
CA GLN A 22 4.84 8.38 -8.61
C GLN A 22 4.37 9.30 -7.50
N ASP A 23 3.09 9.21 -7.16
CA ASP A 23 2.46 10.19 -6.29
C ASP A 23 2.30 9.65 -4.86
N THR A 24 2.55 10.52 -3.87
CA THR A 24 2.56 10.16 -2.45
C THR A 24 1.45 10.86 -1.68
N LEU A 25 0.59 10.06 -1.05
CA LEU A 25 -0.38 10.52 -0.06
C LEU A 25 0.29 10.62 1.32
N VAL A 26 0.30 11.81 1.91
CA VAL A 26 0.82 12.04 3.27
C VAL A 26 -0.34 12.10 4.26
N LEU A 27 -0.33 11.22 5.26
CA LEU A 27 -1.27 11.25 6.37
C LEU A 27 -0.58 11.81 7.62
N ASP A 28 -1.16 12.85 8.21
CA ASP A 28 -0.64 13.51 9.41
C ASP A 28 -1.64 13.35 10.55
N GLU A 29 -1.25 12.57 11.58
CA GLU A 29 -2.03 12.28 12.80
C GLU A 29 -3.48 11.80 12.56
N THR A 30 -3.76 11.26 11.37
CA THR A 30 -5.10 10.88 10.94
C THR A 30 -5.17 9.40 10.60
N ASP A 31 -5.81 8.64 11.49
CA ASP A 31 -6.16 7.25 11.20
C ASP A 31 -7.13 7.16 10.03
N LEU A 32 -6.91 6.19 9.14
CA LEU A 32 -7.70 6.06 7.93
C LEU A 32 -7.98 4.60 7.58
N ASP A 33 -9.27 4.26 7.52
CA ASP A 33 -9.71 2.95 7.07
C ASP A 33 -10.11 3.00 5.59
N PHE A 34 -9.17 2.63 4.71
CA PHE A 34 -9.40 2.61 3.28
C PHE A 34 -10.44 1.55 2.84
N THR A 35 -10.83 0.63 3.73
CA THR A 35 -11.88 -0.37 3.43
C THR A 35 -13.29 0.19 3.62
N THR A 36 -13.45 1.35 4.27
CA THR A 36 -14.76 1.96 4.55
C THR A 36 -14.92 3.38 4.03
N VAL A 37 -13.84 4.11 3.77
CA VAL A 37 -13.91 5.43 3.13
C VAL A 37 -14.42 5.34 1.69
N ASN A 38 -14.90 6.48 1.19
CA ASN A 38 -15.27 6.59 -0.21
C ASN A 38 -14.01 6.63 -1.09
N LEU A 39 -13.63 5.47 -1.63
CA LEU A 39 -12.47 5.30 -2.49
C LEU A 39 -12.51 6.15 -3.78
N ALA A 40 -13.69 6.57 -4.24
CA ALA A 40 -13.81 7.49 -5.38
C ALA A 40 -13.25 8.90 -5.12
N ARG A 41 -12.74 9.17 -3.91
CA ARG A 41 -12.02 10.39 -3.56
C ARG A 41 -10.51 10.26 -3.73
N PHE A 42 -10.00 9.10 -4.13
CA PHE A 42 -8.59 8.88 -4.38
C PHE A 42 -8.40 8.42 -5.83
N ALA A 43 -7.29 8.83 -6.43
CA ALA A 43 -6.82 8.37 -7.73
C ALA A 43 -5.32 8.67 -7.85
N SER A 44 -4.61 7.86 -8.64
CA SER A 44 -3.19 8.05 -8.97
C SER A 44 -2.33 8.28 -7.74
N ILE A 45 -2.28 7.29 -6.83
CA ILE A 45 -1.45 7.26 -5.63
C ILE A 45 -0.73 5.91 -5.55
N GLU A 46 0.60 5.97 -5.59
CA GLU A 46 1.49 4.80 -5.59
C GLU A 46 2.27 4.68 -4.27
N ALA A 47 2.23 5.72 -3.42
CA ALA A 47 2.83 5.69 -2.10
C ALA A 47 1.95 6.35 -1.03
N ILE A 48 2.04 5.83 0.20
CA ILE A 48 1.51 6.45 1.42
C ILE A 48 2.68 6.72 2.37
N ASP A 49 2.70 7.92 2.92
CA ASP A 49 3.70 8.37 3.89
C ASP A 49 3.03 8.71 5.22
N LEU A 50 3.43 7.98 6.26
CA LEU A 50 2.97 8.10 7.64
C LEU A 50 4.03 8.76 8.55
N LYS A 51 5.19 9.17 8.00
CA LYS A 51 6.34 9.66 8.79
C LYS A 51 6.12 11.03 9.43
N GLU A 52 5.10 11.76 8.97
CA GLU A 52 4.81 13.10 9.47
C GLU A 52 3.87 13.03 10.68
N GLY A 53 4.33 13.57 11.82
CA GLY A 53 3.50 13.74 13.01
C GLY A 53 3.64 12.64 14.06
N GLY A 54 2.51 12.29 14.69
CA GLY A 54 2.39 11.21 15.68
C GLY A 54 1.97 9.87 15.05
N PRO A 55 1.80 8.81 15.86
CA PRO A 55 1.44 7.48 15.36
C PRO A 55 0.14 7.48 14.53
N VAL A 56 0.19 6.89 13.35
CA VAL A 56 -0.96 6.73 12.43
C VAL A 56 -1.28 5.27 12.21
N SER A 57 -2.57 4.92 12.27
CA SER A 57 -3.06 3.59 11.91
C SER A 57 -3.88 3.64 10.63
N ILE A 58 -3.47 2.86 9.62
CA ILE A 58 -4.26 2.67 8.40
C ILE A 58 -4.73 1.23 8.24
N LYS A 59 -5.84 1.08 7.52
CA LYS A 59 -6.35 -0.23 7.11
C LYS A 59 -6.47 -0.28 5.60
N LEU A 60 -5.85 -1.28 4.98
CA LEU A 60 -5.81 -1.48 3.53
C LEU A 60 -6.44 -2.82 3.17
N GLY A 61 -7.08 -2.90 2.01
CA GLY A 61 -7.52 -4.15 1.39
C GLY A 61 -7.24 -4.15 -0.11
N LEU A 62 -7.51 -5.27 -0.79
CA LEU A 62 -7.30 -5.37 -2.24
C LEU A 62 -7.99 -4.24 -3.00
N ALA A 63 -9.27 -3.98 -2.69
CA ALA A 63 -10.05 -2.96 -3.36
C ALA A 63 -9.54 -1.54 -3.13
N SER A 64 -8.90 -1.25 -1.98
CA SER A 64 -8.33 0.07 -1.75
C SER A 64 -7.07 0.30 -2.57
N ILE A 65 -6.20 -0.70 -2.69
CA ILE A 65 -4.97 -0.57 -3.47
C ILE A 65 -5.31 -0.34 -4.95
N ALA A 66 -6.23 -1.15 -5.50
CA ALA A 66 -6.71 -1.00 -6.87
C ALA A 66 -7.48 0.32 -7.13
N ALA A 67 -7.95 1.00 -6.08
CA ALA A 67 -8.61 2.29 -6.22
C ALA A 67 -7.67 3.48 -6.00
N LEU A 68 -6.60 3.29 -5.22
CA LEU A 68 -5.57 4.30 -5.00
C LEU A 68 -4.70 4.47 -6.25
N SER A 69 -4.25 3.36 -6.81
CA SER A 69 -3.28 3.32 -7.90
C SER A 69 -3.98 3.23 -9.26
N GLU A 70 -3.57 4.07 -10.22
CA GLU A 70 -3.90 3.87 -11.65
C GLU A 70 -2.89 2.93 -12.33
N THR A 71 -1.66 2.92 -11.83
CA THR A 71 -0.55 2.03 -12.20
C THR A 71 0.26 1.67 -10.96
N GLY A 72 0.89 0.50 -10.92
CA GLY A 72 1.79 0.13 -9.83
C GLY A 72 2.94 1.13 -9.62
N ASN A 73 3.58 1.04 -8.46
CA ASN A 73 4.80 1.77 -8.14
C ASN A 73 5.97 1.22 -8.96
N ASP A 74 6.50 2.01 -9.90
CA ASP A 74 7.54 1.59 -10.86
C ASP A 74 8.77 0.95 -10.18
N ASP A 75 9.22 1.52 -9.04
CA ASP A 75 10.40 1.04 -8.33
C ASP A 75 10.14 -0.30 -7.62
N LEU A 76 8.96 -0.45 -7.00
CA LEU A 76 8.55 -1.71 -6.37
C LEU A 76 8.27 -2.78 -7.43
N ASP A 77 7.64 -2.43 -8.55
CA ASP A 77 7.32 -3.33 -9.64
C ASP A 77 8.59 -3.98 -10.22
N ALA A 78 9.67 -3.21 -10.36
CA ALA A 78 10.97 -3.75 -10.78
C ALA A 78 11.52 -4.80 -9.79
N VAL A 79 11.28 -4.62 -8.49
CA VAL A 79 11.65 -5.62 -7.46
C VAL A 79 10.74 -6.84 -7.52
N LEU A 80 9.43 -6.64 -7.67
CA LEU A 80 8.43 -7.72 -7.78
C LEU A 80 8.68 -8.60 -9.01
N ASP A 81 9.03 -8.00 -10.14
CA ASP A 81 9.44 -8.70 -11.36
C ASP A 81 10.61 -9.66 -11.13
N THR A 82 11.56 -9.24 -10.30
CA THR A 82 12.73 -10.05 -9.95
C THR A 82 12.38 -11.14 -8.94
N LEU A 83 11.52 -10.82 -7.97
CA LEU A 83 11.17 -11.69 -6.85
C LEU A 83 10.16 -12.79 -7.24
N LEU A 84 9.11 -12.43 -7.98
CA LEU A 84 8.00 -13.29 -8.36
C LEU A 84 8.14 -13.82 -9.80
N GLY A 85 8.99 -13.18 -10.60
CA GLY A 85 9.06 -13.34 -12.04
C GLY A 85 7.99 -12.51 -12.73
N ALA A 86 8.35 -11.78 -13.80
CA ALA A 86 7.47 -10.84 -14.51
C ALA A 86 6.12 -11.41 -15.01
N ALA A 87 5.95 -12.74 -15.09
CA ALA A 87 4.66 -13.34 -15.44
C ALA A 87 3.70 -13.47 -14.24
N ASN A 88 4.19 -13.25 -13.02
CA ASN A 88 3.45 -13.41 -11.76
C ASN A 88 3.48 -12.14 -10.89
N ALA A 89 4.18 -11.09 -11.30
CA ALA A 89 4.12 -9.79 -10.63
C ALA A 89 2.71 -9.21 -10.80
N PRO A 90 2.10 -8.65 -9.73
CA PRO A 90 0.80 -8.00 -9.84
C PRO A 90 0.92 -6.70 -10.63
N ASP A 91 -0.21 -6.26 -11.21
CA ASP A 91 -0.30 -4.95 -11.87
C ASP A 91 -0.47 -3.82 -10.83
N GLU A 92 -1.06 -4.12 -9.68
CA GLU A 92 -1.28 -3.18 -8.58
C GLU A 92 -0.20 -3.31 -7.49
N SER A 93 0.51 -2.22 -7.24
CA SER A 93 1.49 -2.14 -6.15
C SER A 93 1.48 -0.80 -5.44
N LEU A 94 1.77 -0.81 -4.13
CA LEU A 94 1.75 0.37 -3.27
C LEU A 94 2.95 0.34 -2.31
N VAL A 95 3.56 1.49 -2.06
CA VAL A 95 4.57 1.65 -1.01
C VAL A 95 3.96 2.35 0.20
N VAL A 96 4.20 1.85 1.40
CA VAL A 96 3.80 2.48 2.67
C VAL A 96 5.04 2.71 3.51
N SER A 97 5.42 3.98 3.65
CA SER A 97 6.51 4.43 4.52
C SER A 97 5.94 4.93 5.84
N GLY A 98 6.57 4.56 6.96
CA GLY A 98 6.16 5.01 8.30
C GLY A 98 7.33 4.91 9.28
N GLY A 99 7.06 5.09 10.56
CA GLY A 99 8.04 4.92 11.62
C GLY A 99 7.47 4.17 12.81
N ALA A 100 8.33 4.00 13.83
CA ALA A 100 7.98 3.28 15.04
C ALA A 100 6.73 3.88 15.71
N GLY A 101 5.68 3.06 15.80
CA GLY A 101 4.39 3.44 16.39
C GLY A 101 3.25 3.42 15.38
N ASP A 102 3.55 3.54 14.09
CA ASP A 102 2.56 3.41 13.02
C ASP A 102 2.10 1.96 12.86
N ALA A 103 0.90 1.80 12.32
CA ALA A 103 0.31 0.49 12.12
C ALA A 103 -0.41 0.38 10.76
N VAL A 104 -0.26 -0.79 10.14
CA VAL A 104 -1.01 -1.17 8.94
C VAL A 104 -1.77 -2.45 9.22
N GLU A 105 -3.09 -2.42 9.11
CA GLU A 105 -3.92 -3.63 9.04
C GLU A 105 -4.19 -3.99 7.58
N LEU A 106 -3.74 -5.17 7.16
CA LEU A 106 -4.03 -5.74 5.85
C LEU A 106 -5.28 -6.63 5.93
N ALA A 107 -6.39 -6.13 5.41
CA ALA A 107 -7.69 -6.78 5.44
C ALA A 107 -7.78 -7.87 4.34
N PRO A 108 -8.18 -9.11 4.69
CA PRO A 108 -8.48 -10.13 3.69
C PRO A 108 -9.76 -9.80 2.92
N SER A 109 -10.04 -10.55 1.87
CA SER A 109 -11.30 -10.44 1.13
C SER A 109 -11.89 -11.83 0.85
N ALA A 110 -13.08 -11.87 0.26
CA ALA A 110 -13.66 -13.14 -0.20
C ALA A 110 -12.80 -13.82 -1.31
N GLU A 111 -11.93 -13.05 -1.96
CA GLU A 111 -11.10 -13.51 -3.08
C GLU A 111 -9.79 -14.14 -2.63
N GLY A 112 -9.31 -13.81 -1.43
CA GLY A 112 -7.98 -14.19 -0.97
C GLY A 112 -7.51 -13.52 0.32
N GLU A 113 -6.23 -13.71 0.62
CA GLU A 113 -5.58 -13.25 1.85
C GLU A 113 -4.21 -12.63 1.58
N TRP A 114 -3.70 -11.88 2.56
CA TRP A 114 -2.38 -11.26 2.51
C TRP A 114 -1.31 -12.20 3.06
N TYR A 115 -0.14 -12.20 2.43
CA TYR A 115 1.02 -12.99 2.84
C TYR A 115 2.28 -12.15 2.86
N LEU A 116 3.04 -12.21 3.96
CA LEU A 116 4.42 -11.73 3.98
C LEU A 116 5.23 -12.58 2.99
N THR A 117 5.78 -11.93 1.98
CA THR A 117 6.44 -12.57 0.84
C THR A 117 7.94 -12.47 0.93
N ASN A 118 8.46 -11.30 1.33
CA ASN A 118 9.87 -11.08 1.52
C ASN A 118 10.09 -9.99 2.57
N THR A 119 11.21 -10.03 3.28
CA THR A 119 11.56 -9.04 4.29
C THR A 119 12.71 -8.16 3.82
N GLU A 120 12.65 -6.86 4.08
CA GLU A 120 13.68 -5.87 3.69
C GLU A 120 14.13 -5.94 2.21
N ALA A 121 13.21 -6.32 1.30
CA ALA A 121 13.53 -6.52 -0.11
C ALA A 121 13.52 -5.22 -0.92
N PHE A 122 12.95 -4.15 -0.35
CA PHE A 122 12.76 -2.86 -1.01
C PHE A 122 13.10 -1.72 -0.04
N ALA A 123 14.37 -1.28 -0.02
CA ALA A 123 14.82 -0.13 0.78
C ALA A 123 14.21 -0.10 2.21
N ASP A 124 14.47 -1.16 2.98
CA ASP A 124 13.99 -1.37 4.36
C ASP A 124 12.48 -1.66 4.48
N HIS A 125 11.79 -1.98 3.38
CA HIS A 125 10.39 -2.43 3.42
C HIS A 125 10.26 -3.95 3.29
N ASP A 126 9.32 -4.49 4.04
CA ASP A 126 8.79 -5.84 3.89
C ASP A 126 7.72 -5.86 2.78
N ILE A 127 7.76 -6.88 1.93
CA ILE A 127 6.81 -7.04 0.82
C ILE A 127 5.71 -8.02 1.22
N TYR A 128 4.47 -7.56 1.13
CA TYR A 128 3.27 -8.35 1.32
C TYR A 128 2.52 -8.50 0.00
N THR A 129 2.03 -9.70 -0.31
CA THR A 129 1.26 -9.96 -1.53
C THR A 129 -0.14 -10.44 -1.19
N PHE A 130 -1.13 -9.96 -1.95
CA PHE A 130 -2.49 -10.49 -1.90
C PHE A 130 -2.59 -11.69 -2.83
N GLN A 131 -2.81 -12.87 -2.27
CA GLN A 131 -2.95 -14.11 -3.03
C GLN A 131 -4.40 -14.56 -3.03
N THR A 132 -4.93 -14.81 -4.23
CA THR A 132 -6.28 -15.36 -4.37
C THR A 132 -6.34 -16.79 -3.82
N ASN A 133 -7.57 -17.26 -3.57
CA ASN A 133 -7.83 -18.66 -3.24
C ASN A 133 -7.35 -19.67 -4.31
N THR A 134 -7.01 -19.20 -5.52
CA THR A 134 -6.45 -20.02 -6.60
C THR A 134 -4.93 -19.89 -6.74
N GLY A 135 -4.28 -19.08 -5.89
CA GLY A 135 -2.82 -18.89 -5.86
C GLY A 135 -2.28 -17.84 -6.82
N SER A 136 -3.13 -16.98 -7.39
CA SER A 136 -2.70 -15.84 -8.20
C SER A 136 -2.39 -14.65 -7.31
N VAL A 137 -1.32 -13.91 -7.60
CA VAL A 137 -1.02 -12.64 -6.92
C VAL A 137 -1.76 -11.53 -7.66
N LEU A 138 -2.56 -10.72 -6.94
CA LEU A 138 -3.30 -9.60 -7.52
C LEU A 138 -2.80 -8.24 -7.10
N ALA A 139 -2.16 -8.14 -5.93
CA ALA A 139 -1.62 -6.87 -5.47
C ALA A 139 -0.38 -7.11 -4.61
N ALA A 140 0.47 -6.11 -4.54
CA ALA A 140 1.58 -6.05 -3.60
C ALA A 140 1.55 -4.75 -2.81
N VAL A 141 2.04 -4.82 -1.57
CA VAL A 141 2.34 -3.64 -0.77
C VAL A 141 3.69 -3.82 -0.11
N ALA A 142 4.58 -2.85 -0.30
CA ALA A 142 5.82 -2.75 0.46
C ALA A 142 5.57 -1.87 1.68
N ILE A 143 5.81 -2.37 2.88
CA ILE A 143 5.58 -1.65 4.13
C ILE A 143 6.90 -1.56 4.90
N ASP A 144 7.26 -0.35 5.31
CA ASP A 144 8.46 -0.02 6.10
C ASP A 144 8.56 -0.95 7.34
N ASP A 145 9.75 -1.52 7.58
CA ASP A 145 9.98 -2.56 8.60
C ASP A 145 9.77 -2.06 10.04
N ASP A 146 9.83 -0.74 10.24
CA ASP A 146 9.52 -0.08 11.51
C ASP A 146 8.00 0.03 11.79
N VAL A 147 7.14 -0.31 10.82
CA VAL A 147 5.67 -0.23 10.94
C VAL A 147 5.09 -1.56 11.43
N ASN A 148 4.16 -1.49 12.39
CA ASN A 148 3.51 -2.69 12.90
C ASN A 148 2.43 -3.21 11.94
N VAL A 149 2.71 -4.32 11.26
CA VAL A 149 1.78 -4.94 10.30
C VAL A 149 0.94 -6.05 10.95
N THR A 150 -0.36 -6.05 10.68
CA THR A 150 -1.30 -7.11 11.10
C THR A 150 -2.20 -7.57 9.95
N GLY A 151 -2.85 -8.73 10.09
CA GLY A 151 -3.79 -9.26 9.09
C GLY A 151 -3.15 -10.05 7.95
N ALA A 152 -1.83 -9.97 7.78
CA ALA A 152 -1.08 -10.85 6.88
C ALA A 152 -0.68 -12.17 7.54
N ASN A 153 -0.73 -13.24 6.75
CA ASN A 153 -0.18 -14.54 7.09
C ASN A 153 1.35 -14.52 6.91
N VAL A 154 2.08 -15.11 7.87
CA VAL A 154 3.51 -15.36 7.72
C VAL A 154 3.70 -16.82 7.31
N PRO A 155 4.29 -17.12 6.14
CA PRO A 155 4.58 -18.49 5.76
C PRO A 155 5.44 -19.18 6.83
N SER A 156 5.06 -20.40 7.21
CA SER A 156 5.75 -21.23 8.23
C SER A 156 7.09 -21.78 7.74
#